data_AF-A0A6A6IT55-F1
#
_entry.id   AF-A0A6A6IT55-F1
#
_cell.length_a   1.000
_cell.length_b   1.000
_cell.length_c   1.000
_cell.angle_alpha   90.00
_cell.angle_beta   90.00
_cell.angle_gamma   90.00
#
_symmetry.space_group_name_H-M   'P 1'
#
loop_
_entity.id
_entity.type
_entity.pdbx_description
1 polymer ?
#
loop_
_entity_poly.entity_id
_entity_poly.type
_entity_poly.pdbx_seq_one_letter_code
_entity_poly.pdbx_strand_id
1 'polypeptide(L)'
;MSATTKIAVHSLSDLKNTTDDALPNYLHSLKFKQVHKQTDIRLALGYTAVIIAGALFYFDWKFGWEKSKPYTAPAVIAYFLLNTAFSYWLWFVESGTVYEGEGKTGKIRIATWTKKHIPVYECDVFFTPAPTESNPPQKIRIRTPFTRWFTADGYFIAKPFQQWLASEVPVIGAADPNNVVEEIGRGSETERVLNVTGNNAIDILEQLKASGAKAAPGSGRRRKA
;
A
#
# COMPACT_ATOMS: atom_id res chain seq x y z
N MET A 1 12.80 19.80 -0.36
CA MET A 1 11.46 20.34 -0.01
C MET A 1 10.67 20.40 -1.30
N SER A 2 9.96 19.33 -1.67
CA SER A 2 9.08 19.39 -2.85
C SER A 2 7.85 20.21 -2.45
N ALA A 3 7.47 21.19 -3.26
CA ALA A 3 6.36 22.10 -2.97
C ALA A 3 5.11 21.27 -2.64
N THR A 4 4.50 21.52 -1.46
CA THR A 4 3.23 20.89 -1.10
C THR A 4 2.18 21.39 -2.09
N THR A 5 1.94 20.58 -3.11
CA THR A 5 1.00 20.90 -4.18
C THR A 5 -0.40 20.73 -3.61
N LYS A 6 -1.21 21.78 -3.73
CA LYS A 6 -2.61 21.74 -3.33
C LYS A 6 -3.35 20.80 -4.27
N ILE A 7 -4.05 19.83 -3.69
CA ILE A 7 -4.77 18.79 -4.44
C ILE A 7 -6.27 18.98 -4.29
N ALA A 8 -7.02 18.60 -5.32
CA ALA A 8 -8.47 18.57 -5.27
C ALA A 8 -8.94 17.45 -4.31
N VAL A 9 -9.51 17.84 -3.16
CA VAL A 9 -9.99 16.89 -2.12
C VAL A 9 -11.13 15.99 -2.62
N HIS A 10 -11.85 16.41 -3.66
CA HIS A 10 -12.92 15.62 -4.28
C HIS A 10 -12.42 14.65 -5.36
N SER A 11 -11.13 14.75 -5.75
CA SER A 11 -10.53 13.88 -6.74
C SER A 11 -9.87 12.68 -6.07
N LEU A 12 -10.57 11.53 -6.09
CA LEU A 12 -10.06 10.29 -5.50
C LEU A 12 -8.75 9.82 -6.15
N SER A 13 -8.58 10.07 -7.46
CA SER A 13 -7.33 9.75 -8.16
C SER A 13 -6.18 10.55 -7.61
N ASP A 14 -6.37 11.85 -7.36
CA ASP A 14 -5.28 12.73 -6.95
C ASP A 14 -4.90 12.48 -5.48
N LEU A 15 -5.88 12.20 -4.63
CA LEU A 15 -5.65 11.76 -3.25
C LEU A 15 -4.84 10.45 -3.20
N LYS A 16 -5.23 9.47 -4.03
CA LYS A 16 -4.52 8.19 -4.14
C LYS A 16 -3.09 8.40 -4.65
N ASN A 17 -2.92 9.05 -5.80
CA ASN A 17 -1.63 9.26 -6.43
C ASN A 17 -0.66 10.01 -5.52
N THR A 18 -1.14 11.07 -4.83
CA THR A 18 -0.29 11.81 -3.88
C THR A 18 0.14 10.94 -2.70
N THR A 19 -0.77 10.10 -2.17
CA THR A 19 -0.43 9.19 -1.07
C THR A 19 0.56 8.12 -1.53
N ASP A 20 0.35 7.58 -2.74
CA ASP A 20 1.25 6.61 -3.38
C ASP A 20 2.65 7.21 -3.63
N ASP A 21 2.75 8.48 -4.05
CA ASP A 21 4.02 9.18 -4.27
C ASP A 21 4.78 9.49 -2.96
N ALA A 22 4.06 9.67 -1.84
CA ALA A 22 4.66 9.88 -0.53
C ALA A 22 5.23 8.60 0.09
N LEU A 23 4.74 7.43 -0.33
CA LEU A 23 5.09 6.12 0.23
C LEU A 23 6.57 5.73 0.01
N PRO A 24 7.13 5.77 -1.21
CA PRO A 24 8.56 5.48 -1.44
C PRO A 24 9.48 6.43 -0.67
N ASN A 25 9.13 7.71 -0.58
CA ASN A 25 9.93 8.71 0.13
C ASN A 25 10.07 8.38 1.62
N TYR A 26 8.97 7.93 2.25
CA TYR A 26 9.01 7.48 3.63
C TYR A 26 9.80 6.18 3.79
N LEU A 27 9.56 5.18 2.95
CA LEU A 27 10.26 3.88 3.04
C LEU A 27 11.77 4.01 2.77
N HIS A 28 12.16 4.91 1.87
CA HIS A 28 13.57 5.22 1.62
C HIS A 28 14.22 5.88 2.85
N SER A 29 13.48 6.72 3.58
CA SER A 29 13.97 7.30 4.85
C SER A 29 14.28 6.22 5.90
N LEU A 30 13.53 5.11 5.87
CA LEU A 30 13.71 3.92 6.71
C LEU A 30 14.75 2.92 6.18
N LYS A 31 15.55 3.31 5.17
CA LYS A 31 16.62 2.50 4.57
C LYS A 31 16.13 1.23 3.85
N PHE A 32 14.86 1.18 3.43
CA PHE A 32 14.44 0.17 2.47
C PHE A 32 14.98 0.53 1.08
N LYS A 33 15.62 -0.44 0.42
CA LYS A 33 16.06 -0.30 -0.97
C LYS A 33 14.90 -0.67 -1.88
N GLN A 34 14.45 0.28 -2.70
CA GLN A 34 13.39 0.04 -3.67
C GLN A 34 13.86 -0.94 -4.75
N VAL A 35 12.99 -1.90 -5.05
CA VAL A 35 13.17 -2.91 -6.09
C VAL A 35 12.25 -2.56 -7.25
N HIS A 36 12.82 -2.41 -8.45
CA HIS A 36 12.10 -1.93 -9.64
C HIS A 36 11.74 -3.06 -10.62
N LYS A 37 11.56 -4.29 -10.14
CA LYS A 37 11.39 -5.48 -11.01
C LYS A 37 10.20 -5.36 -11.96
N GLN A 38 9.07 -4.83 -11.48
CA GLN A 38 7.88 -4.62 -12.32
C GLN A 38 8.17 -3.63 -13.46
N THR A 39 8.85 -2.52 -13.14
CA THR A 39 9.27 -1.52 -14.13
C THR A 39 10.25 -2.11 -15.14
N ASP A 40 11.25 -2.87 -14.68
CA ASP A 40 12.23 -3.52 -15.55
C ASP A 40 11.56 -4.47 -16.55
N ILE A 41 10.55 -5.23 -16.10
CA ILE A 41 9.82 -6.18 -16.96
C ILE A 41 8.96 -5.44 -17.98
N ARG A 42 8.25 -4.38 -17.57
CA ARG A 42 7.51 -3.52 -18.51
C ARG A 42 8.43 -2.92 -19.56
N LEU A 43 9.60 -2.46 -19.13
CA LEU A 43 10.60 -1.85 -20.00
C LEU A 43 11.15 -2.88 -20.99
N ALA A 44 11.49 -4.09 -20.53
CA ALA A 44 11.95 -5.19 -21.38
C ALA A 44 10.89 -5.61 -22.41
N LEU A 45 9.62 -5.76 -21.99
CA LEU A 45 8.51 -6.09 -22.91
C LEU A 45 8.26 -4.97 -23.92
N GLY A 46 8.32 -3.70 -23.50
CA GLY A 46 8.17 -2.56 -24.39
C GLY A 46 9.29 -2.46 -25.42
N TYR A 47 10.55 -2.58 -24.99
CA TYR A 47 11.70 -2.50 -25.91
C TYR A 47 11.76 -3.67 -26.88
N THR A 48 11.41 -4.90 -26.46
CA THR A 48 11.33 -6.04 -27.38
C THR A 48 10.29 -5.80 -28.47
N ALA A 49 9.13 -5.21 -28.14
CA ALA A 49 8.13 -4.83 -29.14
C ALA A 49 8.67 -3.79 -30.15
N VAL A 50 9.38 -2.76 -29.68
CA VAL A 50 9.98 -1.73 -30.55
C VAL A 50 11.07 -2.32 -31.45
N ILE A 51 11.90 -3.23 -30.93
CA ILE A 51 12.95 -3.92 -31.72
C ILE A 51 12.31 -4.77 -32.83
N ILE A 52 11.24 -5.51 -32.53
CA ILE A 52 10.51 -6.31 -33.53
C ILE A 52 9.92 -5.39 -34.61
N ALA A 53 9.30 -4.27 -34.21
CA ALA A 53 8.74 -3.30 -35.15
C ALA A 53 9.82 -2.68 -36.06
N GLY A 54 10.97 -2.30 -35.48
CA GLY A 54 12.10 -1.76 -36.22
C GLY A 54 12.70 -2.77 -37.20
N ALA A 55 12.83 -4.04 -36.79
CA ALA A 55 13.31 -5.11 -37.65
C ALA A 55 12.35 -5.35 -38.83
N LEU A 56 11.05 -5.42 -38.58
CA LEU A 56 10.04 -5.58 -39.63
C LEU A 56 10.05 -4.40 -40.61
N PHE A 57 10.15 -3.17 -40.11
CA PHE A 57 10.27 -1.97 -40.94
C PHE A 57 11.52 -2.00 -41.81
N TYR A 58 12.66 -2.41 -41.25
CA TYR A 58 13.91 -2.55 -42.01
C TYR A 58 13.81 -3.60 -43.12
N PHE A 59 13.17 -4.74 -42.83
CA PHE A 59 12.92 -5.78 -43.83
C PHE A 59 11.99 -5.30 -44.95
N ASP A 60 10.91 -4.60 -44.62
CA ASP A 60 9.98 -4.06 -45.61
C ASP A 60 10.66 -3.01 -46.51
N TRP A 61 11.46 -2.12 -45.92
CA TRP A 61 12.23 -1.12 -46.65
C TRP A 61 13.24 -1.72 -47.62
N LYS A 62 13.90 -2.83 -47.25
CA LYS A 62 14.97 -3.42 -48.06
C LYS A 62 14.49 -4.41 -49.14
N PHE A 63 13.46 -5.20 -48.86
CA PHE A 63 13.00 -6.28 -49.75
C PHE A 63 11.72 -5.95 -50.51
N GLY A 64 11.04 -4.85 -50.18
CA GLY A 64 9.83 -4.40 -50.85
C GLY A 64 8.57 -5.21 -50.51
N TRP A 65 7.41 -4.62 -50.82
CA TRP A 65 6.09 -5.09 -50.41
C TRP A 65 5.73 -6.52 -50.87
N GLU A 66 6.20 -6.94 -52.05
CA GLU A 66 5.91 -8.26 -52.61
C GLU A 66 6.46 -9.41 -51.74
N LYS A 67 7.60 -9.19 -51.08
CA LYS A 67 8.24 -10.18 -50.21
C LYS A 67 7.76 -10.09 -48.77
N SER A 68 7.29 -8.92 -48.31
CA SER A 68 6.86 -8.69 -46.93
C SER A 68 5.39 -9.06 -46.66
N LYS A 69 4.54 -9.09 -47.69
CA LYS A 69 3.12 -9.46 -47.65
C LYS A 69 2.80 -10.76 -46.85
N PRO A 70 3.53 -11.88 -47.02
CA PRO A 70 3.28 -13.08 -46.21
C PRO A 70 3.79 -12.96 -44.76
N TYR A 71 4.70 -12.03 -44.47
CA TYR A 71 5.25 -11.80 -43.12
C TYR A 71 4.44 -10.78 -42.31
N THR A 72 3.62 -9.97 -42.97
CA THR A 72 2.76 -8.97 -42.30
C THR A 72 1.70 -9.64 -41.43
N ALA A 73 1.08 -10.73 -41.88
CA ALA A 73 0.07 -11.45 -41.09
C ALA A 73 0.66 -12.09 -39.81
N PRO A 74 1.78 -12.84 -39.86
CA PRO A 74 2.50 -13.28 -38.67
C PRO A 74 2.92 -12.13 -37.74
N ALA A 75 3.34 -10.98 -38.28
CA ALA A 75 3.72 -9.82 -37.48
C ALA A 75 2.54 -9.26 -36.66
N VAL A 76 1.35 -9.17 -37.26
CA VAL A 76 0.13 -8.75 -36.55
C VAL A 76 -0.23 -9.74 -35.45
N ILE A 77 -0.15 -11.05 -35.71
CA ILE A 77 -0.39 -12.09 -34.70
C ILE A 77 0.59 -11.97 -33.55
N ALA A 78 1.89 -11.80 -33.84
CA ALA A 78 2.93 -11.61 -32.83
C ALA A 78 2.67 -10.36 -31.98
N TYR A 79 2.21 -9.25 -32.60
CA TYR A 79 1.82 -8.05 -31.88
C TYR A 79 0.64 -8.30 -30.92
N PHE A 80 -0.41 -9.01 -31.36
CA PHE A 80 -1.54 -9.35 -30.50
C PHE A 80 -1.12 -10.25 -29.33
N LEU A 81 -0.27 -11.24 -29.56
CA LEU A 81 0.27 -12.11 -28.51
C LEU A 81 1.10 -11.31 -27.49
N LEU A 82 1.93 -10.39 -27.95
CA LEU A 82 2.75 -9.57 -27.06
C LEU A 82 1.89 -8.59 -26.24
N ASN A 83 0.88 -7.98 -26.84
CA ASN A 83 -0.05 -7.09 -26.13
C ASN A 83 -0.94 -7.84 -25.13
N THR A 84 -1.38 -9.05 -25.46
CA THR A 84 -2.15 -9.89 -24.53
C THR A 84 -1.28 -10.36 -23.37
N ALA A 85 -0.03 -10.78 -23.63
CA ALA A 85 0.93 -11.12 -22.58
C ALA A 85 1.23 -9.92 -21.66
N PHE A 86 1.42 -8.72 -22.23
CA PHE A 86 1.62 -7.49 -21.47
C PHE A 86 0.39 -7.13 -20.63
N SER A 87 -0.81 -7.23 -21.20
CA SER A 87 -2.07 -6.96 -20.48
C SER A 87 -2.28 -7.95 -19.34
N TYR A 88 -2.00 -9.24 -19.59
CA TYR A 88 -2.07 -10.28 -18.57
C TYR A 88 -1.07 -10.03 -17.43
N TRP A 89 0.18 -9.65 -17.75
CA TRP A 89 1.18 -9.32 -16.74
C TRP A 89 0.72 -8.17 -15.84
N LEU A 90 0.21 -7.10 -16.45
CA LEU A 90 -0.26 -5.92 -15.72
C LEU A 90 -1.42 -6.25 -14.77
N TRP A 91 -2.39 -7.03 -15.24
CA TRP A 91 -3.59 -7.33 -14.45
C TRP A 91 -3.35 -8.39 -13.38
N PHE A 92 -2.58 -9.44 -13.68
CA PHE A 92 -2.44 -10.59 -12.79
C PHE A 92 -1.23 -10.46 -11.88
N VAL A 93 -0.08 -10.09 -12.42
CA VAL A 93 1.19 -10.11 -11.67
C VAL A 93 1.40 -8.80 -10.94
N GLU A 94 1.21 -7.67 -11.61
CA GLU A 94 1.48 -6.38 -10.99
C GLU A 94 0.36 -5.93 -10.04
N SER A 95 -0.91 -6.18 -10.40
CA SER A 95 -2.09 -6.04 -9.52
C SER A 95 -2.09 -4.74 -8.68
N GLY A 96 -1.69 -3.60 -9.25
CA GLY A 96 -1.64 -2.31 -8.54
C GLY A 96 -0.56 -2.20 -7.46
N THR A 97 0.54 -2.93 -7.62
CA THR A 97 1.72 -2.81 -6.75
C THR A 97 2.37 -1.46 -6.96
N VAL A 98 2.42 -0.64 -5.90
CA VAL A 98 2.99 0.70 -5.93
C VAL A 98 4.43 0.69 -5.45
N TYR A 99 4.77 -0.20 -4.53
CA TYR A 99 6.11 -0.26 -3.97
C TYR A 99 6.55 -1.69 -3.69
N GLU A 100 7.77 -2.03 -4.11
CA GLU A 100 8.50 -3.21 -3.69
C GLU A 100 9.84 -2.75 -3.11
N GLY A 101 10.22 -3.27 -1.94
CA GLY A 101 11.48 -2.90 -1.31
C GLY A 101 12.04 -4.00 -0.42
N GLU A 102 13.36 -4.03 -0.33
CA GLU A 102 14.12 -4.93 0.53
C GLU A 102 14.87 -4.12 1.58
N GLY A 103 14.74 -4.50 2.85
CA GLY A 103 15.43 -3.87 3.98
C GLY A 103 16.02 -4.91 4.90
N LYS A 104 16.73 -4.44 5.94
CA LYS A 104 17.33 -5.31 6.96
C LYS A 104 16.29 -6.14 7.72
N THR A 105 15.09 -5.59 7.86
CA THR A 105 13.97 -6.20 8.58
C THR A 105 13.18 -7.20 7.72
N GLY A 106 13.36 -7.19 6.39
CA GLY A 106 12.64 -8.09 5.48
C GLY A 106 12.31 -7.47 4.13
N LYS A 107 11.55 -8.22 3.33
CA LYS A 107 11.00 -7.76 2.04
C LYS A 107 9.58 -7.24 2.24
N ILE A 108 9.24 -6.14 1.57
CA ILE A 108 7.92 -5.52 1.63
C ILE A 108 7.43 -5.27 0.21
N ARG A 109 6.19 -5.66 -0.07
CA ARG A 109 5.46 -5.33 -1.28
C ARG A 109 4.12 -4.72 -0.90
N ILE A 110 3.83 -3.55 -1.45
CA ILE A 110 2.64 -2.77 -1.13
C ILE A 110 1.82 -2.59 -2.40
N ALA A 111 0.58 -3.09 -2.37
CA ALA A 111 -0.40 -2.91 -3.44
C ALA A 111 -1.55 -2.06 -2.92
N THR A 112 -1.95 -1.05 -3.67
CA THR A 112 -2.92 -0.05 -3.20
C THR A 112 -4.03 0.11 -4.21
N TRP A 113 -5.27 0.19 -3.74
CA TRP A 113 -6.43 0.41 -4.59
C TRP A 113 -7.47 1.25 -3.85
N THR A 114 -8.41 1.79 -4.62
CA THR A 114 -9.54 2.57 -4.09
C THR A 114 -10.80 2.11 -4.79
N LYS A 115 -11.92 2.19 -4.08
CA LYS A 115 -13.24 1.93 -4.66
C LYS A 115 -13.82 3.25 -5.15
N LYS A 116 -14.50 3.21 -6.29
CA LYS A 116 -15.14 4.40 -6.86
C LYS A 116 -16.11 5.01 -5.86
N HIS A 117 -16.03 6.32 -5.66
CA HIS A 117 -16.88 7.10 -4.73
C HIS A 117 -16.72 6.79 -3.23
N ILE A 118 -15.75 5.96 -2.84
CA ILE A 118 -15.47 5.67 -1.43
C ILE A 118 -14.09 6.27 -1.10
N PRO A 119 -14.01 7.33 -0.27
CA PRO A 119 -12.76 8.00 0.08
C PRO A 119 -11.95 7.24 1.14
N VAL A 120 -11.77 5.94 0.91
CA VAL A 120 -10.98 5.03 1.74
C VAL A 120 -9.80 4.52 0.92
N TYR A 121 -8.61 4.72 1.46
CA TYR A 121 -7.38 4.15 0.96
C TYR A 121 -7.29 2.69 1.41
N GLU A 122 -7.28 1.76 0.45
CA GLU A 122 -7.14 0.33 0.72
C GLU A 122 -5.74 -0.11 0.28
N CYS A 123 -5.04 -0.81 1.16
CA CYS A 123 -3.65 -1.20 0.99
C CYS A 123 -3.48 -2.66 1.43
N ASP A 124 -2.92 -3.49 0.56
CA ASP A 124 -2.50 -4.87 0.84
C ASP A 124 -0.97 -4.84 0.96
N VAL A 125 -0.50 -5.05 2.20
CA VAL A 125 0.93 -5.11 2.52
C VAL A 125 1.31 -6.58 2.64
N PHE A 126 2.17 -7.01 1.73
CA PHE A 126 2.84 -8.30 1.77
C PHE A 126 4.21 -8.09 2.40
N PHE A 127 4.50 -8.78 3.49
CA PHE A 127 5.81 -8.72 4.12
C PHE A 127 6.36 -10.11 4.38
N THR A 128 7.68 -10.22 4.24
CA THR A 128 8.43 -11.43 4.54
C THR A 128 9.51 -11.04 5.55
N PRO A 129 9.34 -11.39 6.84
CA PRO A 129 10.31 -11.06 7.88
C PRO A 129 11.66 -11.73 7.59
N ALA A 130 12.77 -11.03 7.84
CA ALA A 130 14.09 -11.66 7.86
C ALA A 130 14.25 -12.46 9.17
N PRO A 131 14.78 -13.71 9.13
CA PRO A 131 15.30 -14.45 7.97
C PRO A 131 14.19 -15.06 7.09
N THR A 132 14.31 -14.84 5.78
CA THR A 132 13.37 -15.28 4.73
C THR A 132 13.12 -16.80 4.71
N GLU A 133 14.05 -17.60 5.24
CA GLU A 133 13.96 -19.07 5.26
C GLU A 133 13.02 -19.62 6.35
N SER A 134 12.76 -18.84 7.42
CA SER A 134 12.04 -19.34 8.59
C SER A 134 10.62 -18.78 8.73
N ASN A 135 10.27 -17.71 8.01
CA ASN A 135 8.96 -17.05 8.13
C ASN A 135 8.22 -17.00 6.79
N PRO A 136 6.99 -17.54 6.71
CA PRO A 136 6.19 -17.46 5.49
C PRO A 136 5.77 -16.02 5.18
N PRO A 137 5.53 -15.69 3.90
CA PRO A 137 5.01 -14.39 3.50
C PRO A 137 3.64 -14.14 4.16
N GLN A 138 3.51 -13.02 4.86
CA GLN A 138 2.27 -12.61 5.50
C GLN A 138 1.63 -11.46 4.72
N LYS A 139 0.29 -11.45 4.67
CA LYS A 139 -0.50 -10.43 4.01
C LYS A 139 -1.39 -9.75 5.04
N ILE A 140 -1.27 -8.43 5.16
CA ILE A 140 -2.17 -7.60 5.96
C ILE A 140 -2.92 -6.65 5.01
N ARG A 141 -4.22 -6.55 5.22
CA ARG A 141 -5.08 -5.59 4.53
C ARG A 141 -5.41 -4.45 5.49
N ILE A 142 -4.99 -3.25 5.12
CA ILE A 142 -5.19 -2.04 5.92
C ILE A 142 -6.11 -1.11 5.14
N ARG A 143 -7.03 -0.45 5.86
CA ARG A 143 -8.03 0.45 5.28
C ARG A 143 -8.14 1.69 6.14
N THR A 144 -7.98 2.86 5.53
CA THR A 144 -8.07 4.14 6.25
C THR A 144 -8.65 5.23 5.37
N PRO A 145 -9.48 6.13 5.94
CA PRO A 145 -10.00 7.26 5.20
C PRO A 145 -8.88 8.28 4.91
N PHE A 146 -8.92 8.90 3.73
CA PHE A 146 -7.95 9.93 3.32
C PHE A 146 -7.93 11.14 4.27
N THR A 147 -9.02 11.40 4.98
CA THR A 147 -9.14 12.49 5.96
C THR A 147 -8.12 12.43 7.10
N ARG A 148 -7.48 11.28 7.33
CA ARG A 148 -6.48 11.11 8.39
C ARG A 148 -5.17 11.84 8.11
N TRP A 149 -4.82 12.06 6.85
CA TRP A 149 -3.58 12.74 6.45
C TRP A 149 -3.78 13.84 5.42
N PHE A 150 -5.01 14.08 4.94
CA PHE A 150 -5.35 15.23 4.11
C PHE A 150 -6.15 16.27 4.89
N THR A 151 -5.73 17.53 4.80
CA THR A 151 -6.48 18.68 5.31
C THR A 151 -7.65 19.02 4.38
N ALA A 152 -8.72 19.63 4.90
CA ALA A 152 -9.83 20.17 4.11
C ALA A 152 -9.38 21.12 3.00
N ASP A 153 -8.25 21.82 3.20
CA ASP A 153 -7.66 22.73 2.23
C ASP A 153 -6.91 22.03 1.07
N GLY A 154 -6.79 20.69 1.10
CA GLY A 154 -6.12 19.92 0.04
C GLY A 154 -4.62 19.75 0.22
N TYR A 155 -4.12 19.86 1.45
CA TYR A 155 -2.71 19.65 1.79
C TYR A 155 -2.49 18.25 2.39
N PHE A 156 -1.40 17.59 1.97
CA PHE A 156 -0.96 16.32 2.50
C PHE A 156 -0.04 16.51 3.71
N ILE A 157 -0.36 15.88 4.84
CA ILE A 157 0.41 15.91 6.08
C ILE A 157 1.13 14.56 6.25
N ALA A 158 2.46 14.57 6.17
CA ALA A 158 3.24 13.33 6.20
C ALA A 158 3.25 12.61 7.57
N LYS A 159 3.27 13.35 8.69
CA LYS A 159 3.40 12.73 10.03
C LYS A 159 2.28 11.74 10.38
N PRO A 160 0.98 12.09 10.24
CA PRO A 160 -0.11 11.14 10.49
C PRO A 160 -0.05 9.89 9.60
N PHE A 161 0.42 10.05 8.36
CA PHE A 161 0.60 8.94 7.42
C PHE A 161 1.73 8.00 7.87
N GLN A 162 2.87 8.56 8.27
CA GLN A 162 4.01 7.79 8.78
C GLN A 162 3.64 6.99 10.04
N GLN A 163 2.96 7.64 10.98
CA GLN A 163 2.53 7.00 12.22
C GLN A 163 1.55 5.86 11.98
N TRP A 164 0.59 6.06 11.08
CA TRP A 164 -0.36 5.02 10.68
C TRP A 164 0.34 3.82 10.03
N LEU A 165 1.28 4.06 9.11
CA LEU A 165 1.97 2.97 8.42
C LEU A 165 2.90 2.19 9.38
N ALA A 166 3.57 2.89 10.29
CA ALA A 166 4.40 2.28 11.32
C ALA A 166 3.60 1.46 12.35
N SER A 167 2.39 1.90 12.71
CA SER A 167 1.54 1.18 13.66
C SER A 167 0.89 -0.08 13.06
N GLU A 168 0.53 -0.04 11.79
CA GLU A 168 -0.23 -1.13 11.14
C GLU A 168 0.66 -2.22 10.52
N VAL A 169 1.92 -1.88 10.18
CA VAL A 169 2.86 -2.83 9.55
C VAL A 169 4.01 -3.11 10.52
N PRO A 170 4.07 -4.32 11.12
CA PRO A 170 5.09 -4.66 12.12
C PRO A 170 6.54 -4.48 11.64
N VAL A 171 6.81 -4.76 10.36
CA VAL A 171 8.15 -4.61 9.76
C VAL A 171 8.57 -3.14 9.64
N ILE A 172 7.60 -2.25 9.43
CA ILE A 172 7.83 -0.80 9.34
C ILE A 172 7.93 -0.21 10.75
N GLY A 173 7.07 -0.63 11.68
CA GLY A 173 7.18 -0.24 13.09
C GLY A 173 8.48 -0.68 13.75
N ALA A 174 9.02 -1.84 13.39
CA ALA A 174 10.34 -2.29 13.84
C ALA A 174 11.49 -1.45 13.23
N ALA A 175 11.30 -0.87 12.04
CA ALA A 175 12.27 0.03 11.42
C ALA A 175 12.13 1.48 11.91
N ASP A 176 10.95 1.88 12.39
CA ASP A 176 10.66 3.23 12.91
C ASP A 176 9.90 3.22 14.26
N PRO A 177 10.55 2.81 15.37
CA PRO A 177 9.88 2.70 16.67
C PRO A 177 9.36 4.04 17.22
N ASN A 178 9.93 5.18 16.78
CA ASN A 178 9.56 6.51 17.28
C ASN A 178 8.21 7.01 16.75
N ASN A 179 7.75 6.48 15.62
CA ASN A 179 6.49 6.86 15.00
C ASN A 179 5.38 5.81 15.24
N VAL A 180 5.65 4.71 15.93
CA VAL A 180 4.62 3.76 16.34
C VAL A 180 3.77 4.40 17.43
N VAL A 181 2.51 4.68 17.10
CA VAL A 181 1.51 5.17 18.06
C VAL A 181 0.46 4.08 18.21
N GLU A 182 0.21 3.61 19.44
CA GLU A 182 -0.79 2.56 19.72
C GLU A 182 -2.21 2.98 19.33
N GLU A 183 -2.49 4.27 19.22
CA GLU A 183 -3.78 4.78 18.77
C GLU A 183 -3.63 6.23 18.29
N ILE A 184 -3.77 6.48 16.98
CA ILE A 184 -4.04 7.85 16.51
C ILE A 184 -5.52 8.08 16.76
N GLY A 185 -5.84 8.61 17.94
CA GLY A 185 -7.20 9.01 18.28
C GLY A 185 -7.76 9.99 17.25
N ARG A 186 -8.90 9.63 16.63
CA ARG A 186 -10.23 10.25 16.84
C ARG A 186 -11.21 9.82 15.74
N GLY A 187 -12.26 9.10 16.12
CA GLY A 187 -13.55 9.11 15.42
C GLY A 187 -13.88 7.95 14.49
N SER A 188 -13.88 6.71 14.98
CA SER A 188 -14.90 5.75 14.55
C SER A 188 -15.67 5.33 15.79
N GLU A 189 -16.95 5.68 15.87
CA GLU A 189 -17.92 4.94 16.68
C GLU A 189 -17.98 3.51 16.15
N THR A 190 -17.04 2.69 16.62
CA THR A 190 -17.38 1.36 17.06
C THR A 190 -17.03 1.36 18.51
N GLU A 191 -17.91 2.04 19.24
CA GLU A 191 -18.11 1.85 20.65
C GLU A 191 -18.17 0.33 20.86
N ARG A 192 -17.04 -0.28 21.27
CA ARG A 192 -17.14 -1.45 22.14
C ARG A 192 -17.68 -0.90 23.46
N VAL A 193 -18.98 -0.58 23.46
CA VAL A 193 -19.74 -0.54 24.69
C VAL A 193 -19.61 -1.96 25.23
N LEU A 194 -18.66 -2.16 26.14
CA LEU A 194 -18.85 -3.20 27.12
C LEU A 194 -20.11 -2.75 27.86
N ASN A 195 -21.24 -3.32 27.45
CA ASN A 195 -22.53 -3.03 28.02
C ASN A 195 -22.51 -3.62 29.43
N VAL A 196 -22.04 -2.83 30.40
CA VAL A 196 -22.08 -3.18 31.82
C VAL A 196 -23.51 -3.00 32.29
N THR A 197 -24.36 -3.92 31.86
CA THR A 197 -25.66 -4.14 32.50
C THR A 197 -25.38 -4.89 33.80
N GLY A 198 -26.09 -4.55 34.87
CA GLY A 198 -25.85 -5.03 36.25
C GLY A 198 -25.80 -6.55 36.47
N ASN A 199 -26.02 -7.35 35.42
CA ASN A 199 -25.91 -8.81 35.45
C ASN A 199 -24.47 -9.33 35.24
N ASN A 200 -23.58 -8.54 34.63
CA ASN A 200 -22.23 -9.01 34.23
C ASN A 200 -21.11 -8.47 35.12
N ALA A 201 -21.43 -7.68 36.16
CA ALA A 201 -20.45 -7.10 37.07
C ALA A 201 -19.72 -8.17 37.91
N ILE A 202 -20.38 -9.31 38.14
CA ILE A 202 -19.87 -10.40 38.98
C ILE A 202 -18.82 -11.22 38.21
N ASP A 203 -19.07 -11.53 36.93
CA ASP A 203 -18.12 -12.24 36.06
C ASP A 203 -16.84 -11.43 35.82
N ILE A 204 -16.95 -10.10 35.70
CA ILE A 204 -15.79 -9.21 35.53
C ILE A 204 -14.95 -9.16 36.82
N LEU A 205 -15.59 -9.21 37.99
CA LEU A 205 -14.91 -9.26 39.29
C LEU A 205 -14.19 -10.60 39.50
N GLU A 206 -14.77 -11.72 39.08
CA GLU A 206 -14.09 -13.02 39.11
C GLU A 206 -12.92 -13.07 38.12
N GLN A 207 -13.07 -12.46 36.94
CA GLN A 207 -12.01 -12.41 35.94
C GLN A 207 -10.84 -11.52 36.39
N LEU A 208 -11.11 -10.41 37.09
CA LEU A 208 -10.08 -9.56 37.71
C LEU A 208 -9.41 -10.23 38.92
N LYS A 209 -10.14 -11.06 39.67
CA LYS A 209 -9.61 -11.85 40.77
C LYS A 209 -8.74 -13.01 40.28
N ALA A 210 -9.10 -13.62 39.15
CA ALA A 210 -8.33 -14.67 38.48
C ALA A 210 -7.05 -14.13 37.80
N SER A 211 -7.07 -12.89 37.30
CA SER A 211 -5.91 -12.28 36.65
C SER A 211 -4.91 -11.62 37.62
N GLY A 212 -5.14 -11.67 38.93
CA GLY A 212 -4.20 -11.20 39.96
C GLY A 212 -3.90 -9.69 39.93
N ALA A 213 -4.67 -8.89 39.18
CA ALA A 213 -4.43 -7.46 39.03
C ALA A 213 -5.08 -6.70 40.21
N LYS A 214 -4.25 -6.09 41.08
CA LYS A 214 -4.73 -5.17 42.11
C LYS A 214 -5.15 -3.84 41.47
N ALA A 215 -6.44 -3.55 41.46
CA ALA A 215 -6.95 -2.21 41.18
C ALA A 215 -6.63 -1.28 42.38
N ALA A 216 -5.81 -0.26 42.15
CA ALA A 216 -5.60 0.82 43.13
C ALA A 216 -6.82 1.76 43.12
N PRO A 217 -7.38 2.14 44.29
CA PRO A 217 -8.55 3.01 44.32
C PRO A 217 -8.14 4.45 43.97
N GLY A 218 -8.66 4.96 42.85
CA GLY A 218 -8.57 6.36 42.47
C GLY A 218 -9.33 7.25 43.45
N SER A 219 -8.64 8.30 43.91
CA SER A 219 -9.15 9.38 44.77
C SER A 219 -10.43 10.01 44.20
N GLY A 220 -11.56 9.70 44.83
CA GLY A 220 -12.86 10.33 44.57
C GLY A 220 -12.91 11.73 45.18
N ARG A 221 -12.69 12.75 44.36
CA ARG A 221 -12.89 14.16 44.73
C ARG A 221 -14.39 14.46 44.86
N ARG A 222 -14.89 14.38 46.10
CA ARG A 222 -16.27 14.66 46.51
C ARG A 222 -16.57 16.16 46.30
N ARG A 223 -17.39 16.50 45.31
CA ARG A 223 -18.01 17.84 45.18
C ARG A 223 -19.07 17.98 46.29
N LYS A 224 -18.94 19.01 47.13
CA LYS A 224 -20.03 19.47 48.00
C LYS A 224 -20.81 20.58 47.28
N ALA A 225 -22.13 20.50 47.43
CA ALA A 225 -23.05 21.61 47.23
C ALA A 225 -22.78 22.73 48.23
#